data_AF-V5GFX5-F1
#
_entry.id   AF-V5GFX5-F1
#
_cell.length_a   1.000
_cell.length_b   1.000
_cell.length_c   1.000
_cell.angle_alpha   90.00
_cell.angle_beta   90.00
_cell.angle_gamma   90.00
#
_symmetry.space_group_name_H-M   'P 1'
#
loop_
_entity.id
_entity.type
_entity.pdbx_description
1 polymer ?
#
loop_
_entity_poly.entity_id
_entity_poly.type
_entity_poly.pdbx_seq_one_letter_code
_entity_poly.pdbx_strand_id
1 'polypeptide(L)'
;GKLWKDQRRFLHDGLRHFGMSYLGSRKAQMENRIMTEVEEFLQVLKAQKDDTIDLNPVFAVSISNVICDVLMSVRFSHNDERFIRFMNLIDEGFKLFGSLEAALFIPILKYLPGHSTTR
;
A
#
# COMPACT_ATOMS: atom_id res chain seq x y z
N GLY A 1 20.23 -8.50 -12.38
CA GLY A 1 20.57 -8.70 -13.81
C GLY A 1 20.20 -7.47 -14.63
N LYS A 2 20.46 -7.48 -15.96
CA LYS A 2 20.14 -6.35 -16.87
C LYS A 2 18.65 -6.01 -16.89
N LEU A 3 17.78 -7.02 -17.00
CA LEU A 3 16.32 -6.87 -16.96
C LEU A 3 15.81 -6.08 -15.74
N TRP A 4 16.32 -6.40 -14.55
CA TRP A 4 15.95 -5.69 -13.32
C TRP A 4 16.33 -4.21 -13.36
N LYS A 5 17.49 -3.88 -13.93
CA LYS A 5 17.92 -2.48 -14.08
C LYS A 5 17.00 -1.71 -15.02
N ASP A 6 16.58 -2.34 -16.12
CA ASP A 6 15.71 -1.72 -17.11
C ASP A 6 14.29 -1.50 -16.54
N GLN A 7 13.73 -2.51 -15.88
CA GLN A 7 12.44 -2.39 -15.17
C GLN A 7 12.46 -1.30 -14.10
N ARG A 8 13.52 -1.26 -13.27
CA ARG A 8 13.68 -0.25 -12.23
C ARG A 8 13.77 1.16 -12.81
N ARG A 9 14.51 1.35 -13.91
CA ARG A 9 14.62 2.64 -14.60
C ARG A 9 13.26 3.09 -15.13
N PHE A 10 12.56 2.20 -15.84
CA PHE A 10 11.23 2.48 -16.38
C PHE A 10 10.25 2.94 -15.30
N LEU A 11 10.18 2.21 -14.17
CA LEU A 11 9.32 2.58 -13.05
C LEU A 11 9.73 3.93 -12.45
N HIS A 12 11.02 4.15 -12.16
CA HIS A 12 11.48 5.43 -11.60
C HIS A 12 11.16 6.62 -12.49
N ASP A 13 11.33 6.49 -13.80
CA ASP A 13 11.01 7.55 -14.73
C ASP A 13 9.49 7.79 -14.76
N GLY A 14 8.67 6.73 -14.78
CA GLY A 14 7.21 6.85 -14.64
C GLY A 14 6.78 7.60 -13.38
N LEU A 15 7.30 7.22 -12.21
CA LEU A 15 6.95 7.87 -10.94
C LEU A 15 7.34 9.35 -10.91
N ARG A 16 8.47 9.74 -11.51
CA ARG A 16 8.85 11.16 -11.67
C ARG A 16 7.88 11.94 -12.56
N HIS A 17 7.35 11.32 -13.62
CA HIS A 17 6.34 11.94 -14.47
C HIS A 17 5.02 12.17 -13.72
N PHE A 18 4.64 11.24 -12.83
CA PHE A 18 3.46 11.39 -11.96
C PHE A 18 3.60 12.41 -10.83
N GLY A 19 4.76 13.07 -10.69
CA GLY A 19 4.94 14.14 -9.71
C GLY A 19 5.80 13.78 -8.50
N MET A 20 6.38 12.57 -8.44
CA MET A 20 7.42 12.22 -7.45
C MET A 20 8.79 12.79 -7.84
N SER A 21 8.83 14.09 -8.12
CA SER A 21 10.05 14.83 -8.43
C SER A 21 10.11 16.09 -7.58
N TYR A 22 11.32 16.48 -7.16
CA TYR A 22 11.54 17.60 -6.25
C TYR A 22 11.38 18.98 -6.91
N LEU A 23 11.22 19.05 -8.24
CA LEU A 23 11.12 20.32 -8.99
C LEU A 23 9.89 20.38 -9.91
N GLY A 24 9.25 21.55 -9.91
CA GLY A 24 8.30 21.99 -10.94
C GLY A 24 6.81 21.71 -10.65
N SER A 25 5.98 22.11 -11.61
CA SER A 25 4.50 22.01 -11.57
C SER A 25 3.96 20.59 -11.33
N ARG A 26 4.73 19.54 -11.63
CA ARG A 26 4.32 18.14 -11.41
C ARG A 26 4.27 17.76 -9.92
N LYS A 27 5.09 18.38 -9.07
CA LYS A 27 5.00 18.21 -7.61
C LYS A 27 3.62 18.63 -7.11
N ALA A 28 3.12 19.77 -7.58
CA ALA A 28 1.84 20.31 -7.15
C ALA A 28 0.67 19.38 -7.49
N GLN A 29 0.76 18.60 -8.58
CA GLN A 29 -0.24 17.58 -8.91
C GLN A 29 -0.24 16.44 -7.88
N MET A 30 0.94 15.90 -7.54
CA MET A 30 1.05 14.87 -6.51
C MET A 30 0.59 15.37 -5.14
N GLU A 31 0.98 16.60 -4.79
CA GLU A 31 0.56 17.26 -3.56
C GLU A 31 -0.96 17.42 -3.49
N ASN A 32 -1.61 17.85 -4.57
CA ASN A 32 -3.06 17.98 -4.62
C ASN A 32 -3.78 16.63 -4.41
N ARG A 33 -3.27 15.55 -4.99
CA ARG A 33 -3.81 14.19 -4.81
C ARG A 33 -3.70 13.74 -3.35
N ILE A 34 -2.55 13.96 -2.73
CA ILE A 34 -2.34 13.66 -1.30
C ILE A 34 -3.27 14.50 -0.44
N MET A 35 -3.35 15.82 -0.69
CA MET A 35 -4.19 16.73 0.10
C MET A 35 -5.67 16.35 0.00
N THR A 36 -6.12 15.86 -1.15
CA THR A 36 -7.50 15.39 -1.34
C THR A 36 -7.81 14.18 -0.44
N GLU A 37 -6.91 13.20 -0.36
CA GLU A 37 -7.07 12.06 0.56
C GLU A 37 -6.94 12.48 2.03
N VAL A 38 -6.11 13.47 2.34
CA VAL A 38 -6.02 14.04 3.69
C VAL A 38 -7.33 14.70 4.11
N GLU A 39 -7.99 15.42 3.20
CA GLU A 39 -9.30 16.03 3.47
C GLU A 39 -10.37 14.95 3.72
N GLU A 40 -10.42 13.90 2.91
CA GLU A 40 -11.33 12.75 3.12
C GLU A 40 -11.04 12.05 4.45
N PHE A 41 -9.77 11.81 4.77
CA PHE A 41 -9.34 11.25 6.05
C PHE A 41 -9.81 12.08 7.25
N LEU A 42 -9.63 13.40 7.20
CA LEU A 42 -10.09 14.31 8.26
C LEU A 42 -11.60 14.32 8.41
N GLN A 43 -12.37 14.14 7.32
CA GLN A 43 -13.82 14.01 7.39
C GLN A 43 -14.23 12.71 8.10
N VAL A 44 -13.58 11.59 7.78
CA VAL A 44 -13.82 10.30 8.45
C VAL A 44 -13.54 10.41 9.96
N LEU A 45 -12.43 11.06 10.34
CA LEU A 45 -12.12 11.30 11.75
C LEU A 45 -13.15 12.17 12.46
N LYS A 46 -13.62 13.25 11.82
CA LYS A 46 -14.65 14.13 12.41
C LYS A 46 -16.01 13.45 12.57
N ALA A 47 -16.33 12.49 11.71
CA ALA A 47 -17.58 11.73 11.79
C ALA A 47 -17.60 10.75 12.96
N GLN A 48 -16.43 10.26 13.38
CA GLN A 48 -16.25 9.40 14.54
C GLN A 48 -16.16 10.27 15.81
N LYS A 49 -17.31 10.62 16.39
CA LYS A 49 -17.38 11.38 17.65
C LYS A 49 -17.14 10.48 18.87
N ASP A 50 -16.15 10.86 19.68
CA ASP A 50 -15.94 10.47 21.09
C ASP A 50 -15.54 9.02 21.42
N ASP A 51 -15.18 8.19 20.44
CA ASP A 51 -14.68 6.84 20.73
C ASP A 51 -13.18 6.69 20.43
N THR A 52 -12.50 5.76 21.12
CA THR A 52 -11.11 5.44 20.82
C THR A 52 -11.02 4.75 19.47
N ILE A 53 -10.47 5.44 18.47
CA ILE A 53 -10.33 4.92 17.10
C ILE A 53 -8.93 4.36 16.90
N ASP A 54 -8.84 3.14 16.38
CA ASP A 54 -7.61 2.65 15.78
C ASP A 54 -7.40 3.35 14.42
N LEU A 55 -6.38 4.21 14.36
CA LEU A 55 -6.05 4.99 13.17
C LEU A 55 -5.38 4.14 12.08
N ASN A 56 -4.79 3.01 12.45
CA ASN A 56 -4.00 2.19 11.54
C ASN A 56 -4.78 1.73 10.27
N PRO A 57 -5.98 1.13 10.38
CA PRO A 57 -6.76 0.74 9.20
C PRO A 57 -7.19 1.94 8.35
N VAL A 58 -7.53 3.07 8.98
CA VAL A 58 -7.97 4.28 8.27
C VAL A 58 -6.81 4.88 7.47
N PHE A 59 -5.61 4.95 8.07
CA PHE A 59 -4.40 5.38 7.37
C PHE A 59 -4.03 4.46 6.22
N ALA A 60 -4.10 3.14 6.43
CA ALA A 60 -3.78 2.15 5.40
C ALA A 60 -4.66 2.33 4.17
N VAL A 61 -5.96 2.59 4.36
CA VAL A 61 -6.91 2.85 3.26
C VAL A 61 -6.56 4.15 2.53
N SER A 62 -6.33 5.26 3.23
CA SER A 62 -5.98 6.54 2.60
C SER A 62 -4.66 6.47 1.82
N ILE A 63 -3.63 5.82 2.36
CA ILE A 63 -2.34 5.64 1.67
C ILE A 63 -2.53 4.78 0.42
N SER A 64 -3.29 3.68 0.53
CA SER A 64 -3.56 2.81 -0.60
C SER A 64 -4.38 3.51 -1.69
N ASN A 65 -5.30 4.40 -1.32
CA ASN A 65 -6.03 5.22 -2.29
C ASN A 65 -5.10 6.16 -3.06
N VAL A 66 -4.13 6.83 -2.41
CA VAL A 66 -3.11 7.62 -3.14
C VAL A 66 -2.34 6.74 -4.14
N ILE A 67 -1.92 5.53 -3.72
CA ILE A 67 -1.16 4.61 -4.58
C ILE A 67 -2.02 4.09 -5.75
N CYS A 68 -3.27 3.67 -5.47
CA CYS A 68 -4.21 3.19 -6.48
C CYS A 68 -4.57 4.28 -7.48
N ASP A 69 -4.76 5.52 -7.00
CA ASP A 69 -4.96 6.66 -7.87
C ASP A 69 -3.73 6.85 -8.78
N VAL A 70 -2.50 6.79 -8.25
CA VAL A 70 -1.28 6.91 -9.07
C VAL A 70 -1.14 5.79 -10.11
N LEU A 71 -1.46 4.55 -9.76
CA LEU A 71 -1.19 3.38 -10.62
C LEU A 71 -2.33 3.06 -11.58
N MET A 72 -3.57 3.26 -11.17
CA MET A 72 -4.77 2.82 -11.88
C MET A 72 -5.69 3.98 -12.25
N SER A 73 -5.45 5.20 -11.74
CA SER A 73 -6.37 6.35 -11.85
C SER A 73 -7.78 6.01 -11.36
N VAL A 74 -7.88 5.14 -10.35
CA VAL A 74 -9.14 4.73 -9.70
C VAL A 74 -9.05 5.03 -8.22
N ARG A 75 -10.12 5.62 -7.68
CA ARG A 75 -10.29 5.87 -6.24
C ARG A 75 -11.36 4.93 -5.71
N PHE A 76 -11.05 4.21 -4.64
CA PHE A 76 -12.01 3.34 -3.96
C PHE A 76 -12.60 4.07 -2.76
N SER A 77 -13.90 3.91 -2.54
CA SER A 77 -14.54 4.45 -1.33
C SER A 77 -13.94 3.74 -0.11
N HIS A 78 -13.75 4.48 0.99
CA HIS A 78 -13.32 3.93 2.28
C HIS A 78 -14.20 2.75 2.77
N ASN A 79 -15.43 2.66 2.29
CA ASN A 79 -16.39 1.61 2.65
C ASN A 79 -16.59 0.53 1.57
N ASP A 80 -15.77 0.49 0.51
CA ASP A 80 -15.85 -0.57 -0.51
C ASP A 80 -15.29 -1.89 0.05
N GLU A 81 -16.18 -2.85 0.28
CA GLU A 81 -15.84 -4.18 0.81
C GLU A 81 -14.76 -4.89 -0.02
N ARG A 82 -14.72 -4.66 -1.34
CA ARG A 82 -13.72 -5.28 -2.22
C ARG A 82 -12.32 -4.71 -1.97
N PHE A 83 -12.25 -3.40 -1.70
CA PHE A 83 -10.98 -2.74 -1.38
C PHE A 83 -10.47 -3.15 0.00
N ILE A 84 -11.37 -3.21 0.99
CA ILE A 84 -11.05 -3.72 2.33
C ILE A 84 -10.56 -5.18 2.24
N ARG A 85 -11.23 -6.02 1.45
CA ARG A 85 -10.79 -7.40 1.20
C ARG A 85 -9.41 -7.45 0.55
N PHE A 86 -9.16 -6.62 -0.45
CA PHE A 86 -7.85 -6.52 -1.11
C PHE A 86 -6.74 -6.12 -0.13
N MET A 87 -6.98 -5.13 0.73
CA MET A 87 -6.04 -4.72 1.78
C MET A 87 -5.76 -5.84 2.78
N ASN A 88 -6.79 -6.58 3.20
CA ASN A 88 -6.63 -7.74 4.09
C ASN A 88 -5.78 -8.85 3.45
N LEU A 89 -5.96 -9.10 2.16
CA LEU A 89 -5.15 -10.09 1.43
C LEU A 89 -3.68 -9.66 1.31
N ILE A 90 -3.43 -8.35 1.13
CA ILE A 90 -2.08 -7.81 1.13
C ILE A 90 -1.41 -8.00 2.51
N ASP A 91 -2.12 -7.65 3.59
CA ASP A 91 -1.61 -7.81 4.96
C ASP A 91 -1.30 -9.27 5.30
N GLU A 92 -2.21 -10.19 4.93
CA GLU A 92 -1.98 -11.63 5.08
C GLU A 92 -0.76 -12.10 4.27
N GLY A 93 -0.62 -11.63 3.03
CA GLY A 93 0.55 -11.89 2.19
C GLY A 93 1.86 -11.43 2.84
N PHE A 94 1.88 -10.26 3.47
CA PHE A 94 3.07 -9.77 4.20
C PHE A 94 3.40 -10.62 5.43
N LYS A 95 2.39 -11.03 6.21
CA LYS A 95 2.61 -11.93 7.37
C LYS A 95 3.19 -13.27 6.93
N LEU A 96 2.66 -13.85 5.87
CA LEU A 96 3.17 -15.09 5.29
C LEU A 96 4.59 -14.91 4.76
N PHE A 97 4.87 -13.81 4.05
CA PHE A 97 6.21 -13.53 3.55
C PHE A 97 7.24 -13.37 4.68
N GLY A 98 6.89 -12.65 5.75
CA GLY A 98 7.73 -12.52 6.94
C GLY A 98 7.99 -13.87 7.64
N SER A 99 6.98 -14.74 7.71
CA SER A 99 7.16 -16.10 8.23
C SER A 99 8.09 -16.95 7.37
N LEU A 100 8.13 -16.68 6.06
CA LEU A 100 8.99 -17.38 5.10
C LEU A 100 10.45 -16.93 5.20
N GLU A 101 10.72 -15.70 5.64
CA GLU A 101 12.08 -15.17 5.83
C GLU A 101 12.91 -16.03 6.78
N ALA A 102 12.31 -16.46 7.90
CA ALA A 102 12.95 -17.39 8.83
C ALA A 102 13.31 -18.73 8.16
N ALA A 103 12.41 -19.26 7.31
CA ALA A 103 12.62 -20.50 6.57
C ALA A 103 13.62 -20.36 5.40
N LEU A 104 13.85 -19.14 4.90
CA LEU A 104 14.90 -18.83 3.92
C LEU A 104 16.27 -18.78 4.58
N PHE A 105 16.36 -18.24 5.80
CA PHE A 105 17.62 -18.16 6.55
C PHE A 105 18.02 -19.49 7.20
N ILE A 106 17.03 -20.28 7.66
CA ILE A 106 17.24 -21.61 8.24
C ILE A 106 16.46 -22.64 7.40
N PRO A 107 17.09 -23.23 6.36
CA PRO A 107 16.41 -24.15 5.43
C PRO A 107 15.77 -25.36 6.11
N ILE A 108 16.24 -25.75 7.30
CA ILE A 108 15.73 -26.89 8.08
C ILE A 108 14.29 -26.63 8.56
N LEU A 109 13.91 -25.36 8.80
CA LEU A 109 12.55 -25.00 9.25
C LEU A 109 11.46 -25.39 8.23
N LYS A 110 11.81 -25.58 6.95
CA LYS A 110 10.89 -26.05 5.90
C LYS A 110 10.39 -27.48 6.12
N TYR A 111 11.10 -28.29 6.90
CA TYR A 111 10.76 -29.68 7.17
C TYR A 111 9.97 -29.87 8.48
N LEU A 112 9.77 -28.80 9.27
CA LEU A 112 8.99 -28.88 10.50
C LEU A 112 7.48 -28.94 10.20
N PRO A 113 6.74 -29.87 10.84
CA PRO A 113 5.29 -29.95 10.69
C PRO A 113 4.64 -28.69 11.29
N GLY A 114 4.07 -27.86 10.42
CA GLY A 114 3.51 -26.54 10.77
C GLY A 114 3.63 -25.53 9.63
N HIS A 115 4.72 -25.57 8.86
CA HIS A 115 4.92 -24.71 7.67
C HIS A 115 4.43 -25.34 6.36
N SER A 116 4.04 -26.61 6.36
CA SER A 116 3.58 -27.35 5.17
C SER A 116 2.07 -27.30 4.93
N THR A 117 1.30 -26.61 5.78
CA THR A 117 -0.19 -26.72 5.80
C THR A 117 -0.94 -25.50 5.23
N THR A 118 -0.27 -24.47 4.75
CA THR A 118 -0.97 -23.40 4.01
C THR A 118 -1.04 -23.75 2.52
N ARG A 119 -2.12 -24.45 2.15
CA ARG A 119 -2.55 -24.71 0.78
C ARG A 119 -3.68 -23.76 0.40
#